data_AF-A0A4R3N5A9-F1
#
_entry.id   AF-A0A4R3N5A9-F1
#
_cell.length_a   1.000
_cell.length_b   1.000
_cell.length_c   1.000
_cell.angle_alpha   90.00
_cell.angle_beta   90.00
_cell.angle_gamma   90.00
#
_symmetry.space_group_name_H-M   'P 1'
#
loop_
_entity.id
_entity.type
_entity.pdbx_description
1 polymer ?
#
loop_
_entity_poly.entity_id
_entity_poly.type
_entity_poly.pdbx_seq_one_letter_code
_entity_poly.pdbx_strand_id
1 'polypeptide(L)'
;MTTTTQTLDPERLRKLDACWRAANYLSVGQIYLYDNPLLKEPLALSHIKPRLLGHWDTTPGLSFIYAHLNRVIRDNLVADVIDRVPRLGPRAAYARQAIRDRRIEHQQYIAEHGEDLPEVRDWKWAP
;
A
#
# COMPACT_ATOMS: atom_id res chain seq x y z
N MET A 1 20.64 -26.08 -2.38
CA MET A 1 20.51 -24.62 -2.20
C MET A 1 19.47 -24.38 -1.12
N THR A 2 19.89 -24.07 0.10
CA THR A 2 18.98 -23.69 1.20
C THR A 2 18.56 -22.24 0.97
N THR A 3 17.37 -22.03 0.41
CA THR A 3 16.78 -20.70 0.32
C THR A 3 16.44 -20.28 1.74
N THR A 4 17.26 -19.44 2.36
CA THR A 4 16.92 -18.83 3.64
C THR A 4 15.67 -17.99 3.43
N THR A 5 14.51 -18.45 3.92
CA THR A 5 13.28 -17.66 3.90
C THR A 5 13.51 -16.44 4.77
N GLN A 6 13.92 -15.35 4.15
CA GLN A 6 14.15 -14.10 4.84
C GLN A 6 12.78 -13.57 5.30
N THR A 7 12.56 -13.57 6.61
CA THR A 7 11.33 -13.05 7.20
C THR A 7 11.24 -11.53 6.99
N LEU A 8 10.02 -11.01 6.95
CA LEU A 8 9.83 -9.56 6.86
C LEU A 8 10.39 -8.88 8.11
N ASP A 9 11.09 -7.78 7.89
CA ASP A 9 11.49 -6.87 8.96
C ASP A 9 10.27 -6.49 9.84
N PRO A 10 10.39 -6.53 11.18
CA PRO A 10 9.27 -6.27 12.08
C PRO A 10 8.59 -4.92 11.89
N GLU A 11 9.33 -3.86 11.56
CA GLU A 11 8.74 -2.54 11.34
C GLU A 11 7.97 -2.49 10.01
N ARG A 12 8.49 -3.14 8.97
CA ARG A 12 7.74 -3.32 7.71
C ARG A 12 6.44 -4.11 7.94
N LEU A 13 6.47 -5.15 8.76
CA LEU A 13 5.28 -5.92 9.11
C LEU A 13 4.26 -5.07 9.88
N ARG A 14 4.71 -4.26 10.85
CA ARG A 14 3.86 -3.30 11.57
C ARG A 14 3.20 -2.29 10.63
N LYS A 15 3.93 -1.73 9.67
CA LYS A 15 3.38 -0.78 8.69
C LYS A 15 2.35 -1.45 7.77
N LEU A 16 2.59 -2.69 7.38
CA LEU A 16 1.65 -3.49 6.58
C LEU A 16 0.35 -3.73 7.35
N ASP A 17 0.44 -4.17 8.60
CA ASP A 17 -0.69 -4.37 9.50
C ASP A 17 -1.45 -3.05 9.75
N ALA A 18 -0.74 -1.94 9.97
CA ALA A 18 -1.36 -0.63 10.14
C ALA A 18 -2.15 -0.19 8.90
N CYS A 19 -1.62 -0.45 7.69
CA CYS A 19 -2.32 -0.17 6.44
C CYS A 19 -3.61 -1.02 6.32
N TRP A 20 -3.53 -2.31 6.66
CA TRP A 20 -4.69 -3.19 6.68
C TRP A 20 -5.76 -2.74 7.68
N ARG A 21 -5.37 -2.40 8.91
CA ARG A 21 -6.28 -1.87 9.93
C ARG A 21 -6.92 -0.55 9.52
N ALA A 22 -6.15 0.36 8.92
CA ALA A 22 -6.67 1.63 8.43
C ALA A 22 -7.73 1.41 7.32
N ALA A 23 -7.48 0.52 6.37
CA ALA A 23 -8.45 0.17 5.33
C ALA A 23 -9.74 -0.41 5.92
N ASN A 24 -9.63 -1.30 6.91
CA ASN A 24 -10.78 -1.88 7.60
C ASN A 24 -11.57 -0.83 8.38
N TYR A 25 -10.89 0.06 9.10
CA TYR A 25 -11.52 1.14 9.86
C TYR A 25 -12.31 2.08 8.96
N LEU A 26 -11.71 2.52 7.84
CA LEU A 26 -12.39 3.37 6.87
C LEU A 26 -13.58 2.66 6.22
N SER A 27 -13.47 1.36 5.94
CA SER A 27 -14.57 0.57 5.38
C SER A 27 -15.77 0.50 6.33
N VAL A 28 -15.52 0.29 7.63
CA VAL A 28 -16.57 0.36 8.66
C VAL A 28 -17.17 1.78 8.69
N GLY A 29 -16.34 2.82 8.69
CA GLY A 29 -16.81 4.21 8.62
C GLY A 29 -17.73 4.45 7.42
N GLN A 30 -17.37 3.96 6.24
CA GLN A 30 -18.19 4.09 5.03
C GLN A 30 -19.54 3.37 5.12
N ILE A 31 -19.61 2.21 5.79
CA ILE A 31 -20.84 1.44 5.92
C ILE A 31 -21.77 2.04 6.99
N TYR A 32 -21.21 2.45 8.14
CA TYR A 32 -21.98 2.73 9.35
C TYR A 32 -22.08 4.21 9.70
N LEU A 33 -21.07 5.03 9.41
CA LEU A 33 -20.98 6.40 9.92
C LEU A 33 -21.43 7.44 8.89
N TYR A 34 -22.32 8.33 9.32
CA TYR A 34 -22.68 9.55 8.61
C TYR A 34 -21.73 10.71 8.97
N ASP A 35 -21.25 10.75 10.22
CA ASP A 35 -20.35 11.77 10.75
C ASP A 35 -19.43 11.18 11.84
N ASN A 36 -18.51 11.99 12.38
CA ASN A 36 -17.51 11.62 13.39
C ASN A 36 -16.64 10.40 13.00
N PRO A 37 -16.11 10.33 11.76
CA PRO A 37 -15.40 9.13 11.27
C PRO A 37 -14.07 8.87 11.97
N LEU A 38 -13.53 9.84 12.72
CA LEU A 38 -12.28 9.72 13.48
C LEU A 38 -12.51 9.68 14.99
N LEU A 39 -13.77 9.60 15.46
CA LEU A 39 -14.13 9.57 16.88
C LEU A 39 -13.50 10.73 17.68
N LYS A 40 -13.57 11.95 17.14
CA LYS A 40 -13.06 13.16 17.82
C LYS A 40 -13.87 13.48 19.09
N GLU A 41 -15.08 12.97 19.15
CA GLU A 41 -15.98 12.98 20.30
C GLU A 41 -16.55 11.57 20.55
N PRO A 42 -17.07 11.27 21.76
CA PRO A 42 -17.70 9.98 22.05
C PRO A 42 -18.79 9.62 21.03
N LEU A 43 -18.79 8.37 20.58
CA LEU A 43 -19.73 7.90 19.56
C LEU A 43 -21.18 8.00 20.06
N ALA A 44 -22.03 8.64 19.26
CA ALA A 44 -23.46 8.79 19.52
C ALA A 44 -24.28 8.16 18.39
N LEU A 45 -25.54 7.79 18.69
CA LEU A 45 -26.46 7.24 17.68
C LEU A 45 -26.68 8.19 16.49
N SER A 46 -26.59 9.51 16.71
CA SER A 46 -26.68 10.52 15.66
C SER A 46 -25.56 10.46 14.62
N HIS A 47 -24.43 9.81 14.94
CA HIS A 47 -23.33 9.61 14.00
C HIS A 47 -23.56 8.42 13.05
N ILE A 48 -24.55 7.56 13.34
CA ILE A 48 -24.83 6.34 12.57
C ILE A 48 -25.82 6.66 11.44
N LYS A 49 -25.57 6.10 10.25
CA LYS A 49 -26.49 6.23 9.11
C LYS A 49 -27.86 5.61 9.44
N PRO A 50 -28.98 6.27 9.08
CA PRO A 50 -30.32 5.71 9.30
C PRO A 50 -30.60 4.47 8.43
N ARG A 51 -29.86 4.32 7.31
CA ARG A 51 -29.92 3.14 6.44
C ARG A 51 -28.52 2.64 6.17
N LEU A 52 -28.25 1.41 6.60
CA LEU A 52 -26.97 0.74 6.41
C LEU A 52 -26.96 0.07 5.03
N LEU A 53 -26.02 0.45 4.18
CA LEU A 53 -25.82 -0.11 2.84
C LEU A 53 -24.34 -0.39 2.64
N GLY A 54 -24.02 -1.64 2.31
CA GLY A 54 -22.65 -2.12 2.11
C GLY A 54 -22.51 -3.58 2.53
N HIS A 55 -21.36 -4.17 2.21
CA HIS A 55 -21.02 -5.55 2.58
C HIS A 55 -19.72 -5.55 3.37
N TRP A 56 -19.76 -6.15 4.57
CA TRP A 56 -18.58 -6.26 5.41
C TRP A 56 -17.84 -7.58 5.19
N ASP A 57 -18.56 -8.68 4.93
CA ASP A 57 -18.05 -10.05 5.03
C ASP A 57 -16.75 -10.31 4.26
N THR A 58 -16.65 -9.83 3.02
CA THR A 58 -15.48 -10.03 2.16
C THR A 58 -14.42 -8.93 2.33
N THR A 59 -14.77 -7.80 2.93
CA THR A 59 -13.95 -6.59 2.94
C THR A 59 -12.62 -6.77 3.68
N PRO A 60 -12.57 -7.33 4.91
CA PRO A 60 -11.30 -7.57 5.62
C PRO A 60 -10.34 -8.52 4.91
N GLY A 61 -10.89 -9.55 4.24
CA GLY A 61 -10.10 -10.51 3.48
C GLY A 61 -9.51 -9.89 2.22
N LEU A 62 -10.31 -9.10 1.50
CA LEU A 62 -9.85 -8.35 0.33
C LEU A 62 -8.80 -7.31 0.71
N SER A 63 -9.03 -6.49 1.75
CA SER A 63 -8.07 -5.48 2.20
C SER A 63 -6.75 -6.10 2.66
N PHE A 64 -6.78 -7.28 3.30
CA PHE A 64 -5.58 -8.04 3.67
C PHE A 64 -4.78 -8.43 2.42
N ILE A 65 -5.43 -9.06 1.45
CA ILE A 65 -4.80 -9.47 0.18
C ILE A 65 -4.23 -8.23 -0.54
N TYR A 66 -4.99 -7.15 -0.62
CA TYR A 66 -4.54 -5.90 -1.24
C TYR A 66 -3.32 -5.29 -0.55
N ALA A 67 -3.29 -5.26 0.79
CA ALA A 67 -2.14 -4.75 1.53
C ALA A 67 -0.87 -5.56 1.20
N HIS A 68 -0.98 -6.89 1.18
CA HIS A 68 0.12 -7.78 0.83
C HIS A 68 0.52 -7.69 -0.65
N LEU A 69 -0.44 -7.58 -1.57
CA LEU A 69 -0.19 -7.41 -2.99
C LEU A 69 0.54 -6.09 -3.27
N ASN A 70 0.09 -5.00 -2.65
CA ASN A 70 0.77 -3.69 -2.72
C ASN A 70 2.22 -3.76 -2.23
N ARG A 71 2.51 -4.60 -1.23
CA ARG A 71 3.89 -4.83 -0.79
C ARG A 71 4.69 -5.57 -1.87
N VAL A 72 4.16 -6.69 -2.40
CA VAL A 72 4.86 -7.49 -3.42
C VAL A 72 5.12 -6.69 -4.69
N ILE A 73 4.14 -5.93 -5.17
CA ILE A 73 4.28 -5.06 -6.35
C ILE A 73 5.40 -4.04 -6.11
N ARG A 74 5.39 -3.34 -4.98
CA ARG A 74 6.41 -2.35 -4.64
C ARG A 74 7.80 -2.95 -4.46
N ASP A 75 7.88 -4.18 -3.98
CA ASP A 75 9.15 -4.86 -3.73
C ASP A 75 9.76 -5.44 -5.01
N ASN A 76 8.93 -6.04 -5.88
CA ASN A 76 9.41 -7.02 -6.84
C ASN A 76 8.98 -6.77 -8.29
N LEU A 77 7.94 -5.97 -8.57
CA LEU A 77 7.30 -5.95 -9.91
C LEU A 77 8.32 -5.79 -11.06
N VAL A 78 9.21 -4.80 -10.94
CA VAL A 78 10.21 -4.52 -11.98
C VAL A 78 11.26 -5.64 -12.08
N ALA A 79 11.75 -6.14 -10.95
CA ALA A 79 12.72 -7.22 -10.93
C ALA A 79 12.12 -8.50 -11.56
N ASP A 80 10.89 -8.83 -11.17
CA ASP A 80 10.12 -9.96 -11.71
C ASP A 80 9.93 -9.83 -13.23
N VAL A 81 9.62 -8.64 -13.74
CA VAL A 81 9.50 -8.40 -15.20
C VAL A 81 10.84 -8.62 -15.90
N ILE A 82 11.94 -8.07 -15.36
CA ILE A 82 13.27 -8.24 -15.97
C ILE A 82 13.67 -9.72 -16.00
N ASP A 83 13.40 -10.46 -14.93
CA ASP A 83 13.75 -11.89 -14.83
C ASP A 83 12.88 -12.77 -15.74
N ARG A 84 11.61 -12.38 -15.97
CA ARG A 84 10.66 -13.16 -16.80
C ARG A 84 10.75 -12.89 -18.29
N VAL A 85 11.33 -11.77 -18.72
CA VAL A 85 11.48 -11.43 -20.15
C VAL A 85 12.86 -11.88 -20.65
N PRO A 86 12.96 -12.92 -21.52
CA PRO A 86 14.24 -13.55 -21.88
C PRO A 86 15.28 -12.59 -22.49
N ARG A 87 14.84 -11.51 -23.13
CA ARG A 87 15.71 -10.53 -23.79
C ARG A 87 16.27 -9.47 -22.85
N LEU A 88 15.77 -9.36 -21.61
CA LEU A 88 16.12 -8.28 -20.69
C LEU A 88 17.31 -8.64 -19.80
N GLY A 89 17.25 -9.76 -19.05
CA GLY A 89 18.37 -10.35 -18.29
C GLY A 89 19.50 -9.37 -17.89
N PRO A 90 20.76 -9.61 -18.33
CA PRO A 90 21.89 -8.71 -18.04
C PRO A 90 21.76 -7.30 -18.62
N ARG A 91 21.01 -7.11 -19.72
CA ARG A 91 20.87 -5.82 -20.41
C ARG A 91 20.12 -4.79 -19.57
N ALA A 92 19.26 -5.24 -18.66
CA ALA A 92 18.49 -4.37 -17.78
C ALA A 92 19.14 -4.18 -16.39
N ALA A 93 20.41 -4.58 -16.19
CA ALA A 93 21.08 -4.46 -14.90
C ALA A 93 21.10 -3.02 -14.36
N TYR A 94 21.44 -2.04 -15.21
CA TYR A 94 21.43 -0.62 -14.84
C TYR A 94 20.02 -0.10 -14.56
N ALA A 95 19.03 -0.48 -15.38
CA ALA A 95 17.63 -0.12 -15.14
C ALA A 95 17.11 -0.68 -13.81
N ARG A 96 17.46 -1.93 -13.48
CA ARG A 96 17.11 -2.55 -12.19
C ARG A 96 17.72 -1.78 -11.02
N GLN A 97 18.98 -1.38 -11.14
CA GLN A 97 19.66 -0.61 -10.10
C GLN A 97 19.02 0.78 -9.94
N ALA A 98 18.83 1.51 -11.03
CA ALA A 98 18.21 2.84 -11.01
C ALA A 98 16.81 2.83 -10.36
N ILE A 99 15.99 1.82 -10.65
CA ILE A 99 14.65 1.70 -10.05
C ILE A 99 14.73 1.40 -8.55
N ARG A 100 15.69 0.56 -8.11
CA ARG A 100 15.92 0.32 -6.68
C ARG A 100 16.35 1.61 -5.96
N ASP A 101 17.26 2.36 -6.55
CA ASP A 101 17.77 3.60 -5.97
C ASP A 101 16.66 4.65 -5.88
N ARG A 102 15.89 4.82 -6.95
CA ARG A 102 14.72 5.71 -6.98
C ARG A 102 13.70 5.35 -5.89
N ARG A 103 13.48 4.06 -5.67
CA ARG A 103 12.58 3.58 -4.61
C ARG A 103 13.08 3.93 -3.21
N ILE A 104 14.37 3.77 -2.95
CA ILE A 104 14.98 4.13 -1.66
C ILE A 104 14.82 5.63 -1.41
N GLU A 105 15.15 6.44 -2.42
CA GLU A 105 15.01 7.89 -2.38
C GLU A 105 13.56 8.30 -2.11
N HIS A 106 12.59 7.69 -2.80
CA HIS A 106 11.17 7.96 -2.56
C HIS A 106 10.74 7.62 -1.13
N GLN A 107 11.20 6.49 -0.61
CA GLN A 107 10.88 6.09 0.76
C GLN A 107 11.45 7.07 1.79
N GLN A 108 12.66 7.58 1.55
CA GLN A 108 13.27 8.61 2.39
C GLN A 108 12.49 9.92 2.30
N TYR A 109 12.13 10.35 1.09
CA TYR A 109 11.37 11.58 0.86
C TYR A 109 10.00 11.54 1.56
N ILE A 110 9.25 10.44 1.43
CA ILE A 110 7.96 10.25 2.13
C ILE A 110 8.16 10.28 3.65
N ALA A 111 9.22 9.66 4.16
CA ALA A 111 9.48 9.63 5.60
C ALA A 111 9.79 11.02 6.17
N GLU A 112 10.40 11.90 5.38
CA GLU A 112 10.76 13.27 5.79
C GLU A 112 9.62 14.27 5.56
N HIS A 113 8.94 14.20 4.40
CA HIS A 113 8.00 15.23 3.95
C HIS A 113 6.53 14.82 4.07
N GLY A 114 6.23 13.52 4.20
CA GLY A 114 4.87 12.99 4.27
C GLY A 114 4.10 12.99 2.95
N GLU A 115 4.75 13.33 1.83
CA GLU A 115 4.18 13.33 0.48
C GLU A 115 5.03 12.49 -0.47
N ASP A 116 4.44 12.06 -1.60
CA ASP A 116 5.19 11.45 -2.69
C ASP A 116 6.16 12.47 -3.33
N LEU A 117 7.20 11.99 -4.00
CA LEU A 117 8.14 12.85 -4.72
C LEU A 117 7.42 13.74 -5.75
N PRO A 118 7.87 14.99 -5.97
CA PRO A 118 7.25 15.91 -6.91
C PRO A 118 7.07 15.33 -8.32
N GLU A 119 8.05 14.58 -8.83
CA GLU A 119 7.95 13.95 -10.15
C GLU A 119 6.86 12.87 -10.26
N VAL A 120 6.48 12.24 -9.15
CA VAL A 120 5.40 11.24 -9.08
C VAL A 120 4.07 11.95 -8.88
N ARG A 121 4.01 12.86 -7.90
CA ARG A 121 2.82 13.61 -7.53
C ARG A 121 2.32 14.50 -8.67
N ASP A 122 3.25 15.14 -9.37
CA ASP A 122 2.96 16.09 -10.44
C ASP A 122 3.01 15.42 -11.83
N TRP A 123 3.08 14.08 -11.88
CA TRP A 123 3.11 13.30 -13.12
C TRP A 123 1.84 13.49 -13.96
N LYS A 124 2.03 13.69 -15.25
CA LYS A 124 0.95 13.75 -16.24
C LYS A 124 1.29 12.84 -17.41
N TRP A 125 0.28 12.12 -17.91
CA TRP A 125 0.41 11.45 -19.21
C TRP A 125 0.63 12.51 -20.29
N ALA A 126 1.69 12.34 -21.08
CA ALA A 126 1.84 13.13 -22.30
C ALA A 126 0.67 12.79 -23.24
N PRO A 127 0.10 13.79 -23.94
CA PRO A 127 -1.02 13.58 -24.87
C PRO A 127 -0.65 12.67 -26.03
#